data_AF-A0A2E3HUD6-F1
#
_entry.id   AF-A0A2E3HUD6-F1
#
_cell.length_a   1.000
_cell.length_b   1.000
_cell.length_c   1.000
_cell.angle_alpha   90.00
_cell.angle_beta   90.00
_cell.angle_gamma   90.00
#
_symmetry.space_group_name_H-M   'P 1'
#
loop_
_entity.id
_entity.type
_entity.pdbx_description
1 polymer ?
#
loop_
_entity_poly.entity_id
_entity_poly.type
_entity_poly.pdbx_seq_one_letter_code
_entity_poly.pdbx_strand_id
1 'polypeptide(L)'
;MAWIKTIPWSAANKQLRDAIKKQKKLYPTEYGIPDHALDQINESIVNSHSLIPDALYHAFANFGVLMSPKLPLTRKQHEMISTVVSATNQCKY
;
A
#
# COMPACT_ATOMS: atom_id res chain seq x y z
N MET A 1 5.56 -11.52 6.83
CA MET A 1 6.51 -10.94 5.84
C MET A 1 6.82 -11.89 4.68
N ALA A 2 6.72 -11.42 3.44
CA ALA A 2 6.92 -12.27 2.26
C ALA A 2 8.41 -12.64 2.09
N TRP A 3 8.72 -13.94 2.07
CA TRP A 3 10.08 -14.46 1.84
C TRP A 3 10.46 -14.43 0.35
N ILE A 4 10.36 -13.26 -0.26
CA ILE A 4 10.68 -13.02 -1.66
C ILE A 4 11.67 -11.86 -1.78
N LYS A 5 12.34 -11.78 -2.93
CA LYS A 5 13.18 -10.63 -3.25
C LYS A 5 12.32 -9.37 -3.33
N THR A 6 12.80 -8.29 -2.72
CA THR A 6 12.23 -6.95 -2.85
C THR A 6 13.32 -5.97 -3.29
N ILE A 7 12.92 -4.83 -3.85
CA ILE A 7 13.79 -3.72 -4.19
C ILE A 7 13.54 -2.61 -3.15
N PRO A 8 14.50 -2.30 -2.27
CA PRO A 8 14.37 -1.22 -1.30
C PRO A 8 14.30 0.14 -2.01
N TRP A 9 13.76 1.16 -1.33
CA TRP A 9 13.62 2.51 -1.85
C TRP A 9 14.96 3.09 -2.29
N SER A 10 16.02 2.90 -1.50
CA SER A 10 17.38 3.29 -1.86
C SER A 10 17.83 2.76 -3.24
N ALA A 11 17.48 1.51 -3.57
CA ALA A 11 17.83 0.85 -4.83
C ALA A 11 16.76 0.98 -5.94
N ALA A 12 15.63 1.63 -5.67
CA ALA A 12 14.53 1.74 -6.64
C ALA A 12 14.92 2.54 -7.89
N ASN A 13 14.56 2.06 -9.08
CA ASN A 13 14.73 2.86 -10.29
C ASN A 13 13.63 3.96 -10.38
N LYS A 14 13.71 4.83 -11.39
CA LYS A 14 12.73 5.91 -11.59
C LYS A 14 11.29 5.38 -11.69
N GLN A 15 11.06 4.32 -12.47
CA GLN A 15 9.72 3.75 -12.66
C GLN A 15 9.10 3.27 -11.34
N LEU A 16 9.86 2.54 -10.53
CA LEU A 16 9.40 2.05 -9.23
C LEU A 16 9.13 3.20 -8.26
N ARG A 17 10.02 4.21 -8.20
CA ARG A 17 9.80 5.41 -7.37
C ARG A 17 8.52 6.14 -7.78
N ASP A 18 8.30 6.31 -9.08
CA ASP A 18 7.12 6.98 -9.61
C ASP A 18 5.85 6.18 -9.32
N ALA A 19 5.87 4.85 -9.46
CA ALA A 19 4.76 3.98 -9.11
C ALA A 19 4.37 4.10 -7.62
N ILE A 20 5.36 4.01 -6.72
CA ILE A 20 5.16 4.15 -5.27
C ILE A 20 4.60 5.54 -4.94
N LYS A 21 5.14 6.61 -5.53
CA LYS A 21 4.64 7.97 -5.30
C LYS A 21 3.22 8.15 -5.83
N LYS A 22 2.89 7.61 -7.00
CA LYS A 22 1.56 7.72 -7.62
C LYS A 22 0.49 7.01 -6.77
N GLN A 23 0.74 5.79 -6.31
CA GLN A 23 -0.23 5.08 -5.46
C GLN A 23 -0.42 5.79 -4.11
N LYS A 24 0.65 6.29 -3.49
CA LYS A 24 0.62 6.91 -2.17
C LYS A 24 -0.23 8.18 -2.11
N LYS A 25 -0.30 8.92 -3.22
CA LYS A 25 -1.17 10.10 -3.37
C LYS A 25 -2.66 9.76 -3.28
N LEU A 26 -3.04 8.50 -3.44
CA LEU A 26 -4.43 8.04 -3.40
C LEU A 26 -4.84 7.56 -2.01
N TYR A 27 -3.91 7.41 -1.08
CA TYR A 27 -4.18 6.84 0.24
C TYR A 27 -4.81 7.86 1.18
N PRO A 28 -5.56 7.40 2.20
CA PRO A 28 -5.96 8.26 3.31
C PRO A 28 -4.75 8.95 3.96
N THR A 29 -4.93 10.20 4.38
CA THR A 29 -3.88 11.01 5.00
C THR A 29 -3.29 10.37 6.25
N GLU A 30 -4.09 9.59 6.97
CA GLU A 30 -3.76 8.85 8.18
C GLU A 30 -2.71 7.76 7.92
N TYR A 31 -2.59 7.29 6.67
CA TYR A 31 -1.56 6.32 6.25
C TYR A 31 -0.29 7.00 5.75
N GLY A 32 -0.20 8.32 5.89
CA GLY A 32 0.93 9.14 5.46
C GLY A 32 2.20 8.79 6.24
N ILE A 33 3.09 8.04 5.61
CA ILE A 33 4.45 7.76 6.10
C ILE A 33 5.43 8.62 5.30
N PRO A 34 6.46 9.25 5.88
CA PRO A 34 7.47 9.98 5.10
C PRO A 34 8.23 9.08 4.11
N ASP A 35 8.64 9.60 2.95
CA ASP A 35 9.36 8.80 1.92
C ASP A 35 10.66 8.19 2.44
N HIS A 36 11.39 8.89 3.31
CA HIS A 36 12.64 8.40 3.91
C HIS A 36 12.44 7.28 4.93
N ALA A 37 11.22 7.08 5.43
CA ALA A 37 10.88 6.00 6.34
C ALA A 37 10.46 4.72 5.59
N LEU A 38 10.34 4.75 4.26
CA LEU A 38 9.93 3.59 3.46
C LEU A 38 10.95 2.43 3.52
N ASP A 39 12.24 2.75 3.63
CA ASP A 39 13.30 1.75 3.83
C ASP A 39 13.30 1.16 5.25
N GLN A 40 12.70 1.84 6.23
CA GLN A 40 12.60 1.37 7.61
C GLN A 40 11.40 0.45 7.83
N ILE A 41 10.43 0.47 6.91
CA ILE A 41 9.27 -0.41 6.93
C ILE A 41 9.63 -1.66 6.14
N ASN A 42 10.36 -2.56 6.78
CA ASN A 42 10.61 -3.88 6.21
C ASN A 42 9.28 -4.64 5.97
N GLU A 43 8.24 -4.40 6.78
CA GLU A 43 6.98 -5.17 6.76
C GLU A 43 5.86 -4.53 5.91
N SER A 44 6.14 -4.15 4.67
CA SER A 44 5.16 -3.53 3.77
C SER A 44 4.72 -4.45 2.62
N ILE A 45 3.39 -4.62 2.46
CA ILE A 45 2.80 -5.25 1.26
C ILE A 45 3.17 -4.52 -0.03
N VAL A 46 3.39 -3.21 0.03
CA VAL A 46 3.86 -2.43 -1.12
C VAL A 46 5.26 -2.86 -1.54
N ASN A 47 6.16 -3.07 -0.57
CA ASN A 47 7.53 -3.53 -0.84
C ASN A 47 7.56 -4.93 -1.45
N SER A 48 6.62 -5.81 -1.05
CA SER A 48 6.48 -7.16 -1.63
C SER A 48 6.17 -7.14 -3.13
N HIS A 49 5.63 -6.04 -3.68
CA HIS A 49 5.32 -5.89 -5.10
C HIS A 49 6.37 -5.09 -5.89
N SER A 50 7.48 -4.73 -5.26
CA SER A 50 8.52 -3.87 -5.86
C SER A 50 9.18 -4.43 -7.13
N LEU A 51 9.07 -5.73 -7.38
CA LEU A 51 9.62 -6.38 -8.58
C LEU A 51 8.84 -6.05 -9.87
N ILE A 52 7.58 -5.61 -9.77
CA ILE A 52 6.71 -5.35 -10.92
C ILE A 52 6.00 -3.99 -10.70
N PRO A 53 6.64 -2.86 -11.06
CA PRO A 53 6.15 -1.51 -10.75
C PRO A 53 4.73 -1.22 -11.22
N ASP A 54 4.34 -1.71 -12.39
CA ASP A 54 3.00 -1.47 -12.94
C ASP A 54 1.94 -2.25 -12.14
N ALA A 55 2.21 -3.52 -11.79
CA ALA A 55 1.32 -4.30 -10.94
C ALA A 55 1.20 -3.70 -9.54
N LEU A 56 2.32 -3.22 -8.96
CA LEU A 56 2.33 -2.46 -7.71
C LEU A 56 1.40 -1.25 -7.82
N TYR A 57 1.59 -0.40 -8.84
CA TYR A 57 0.76 0.78 -9.01
C TYR A 57 -0.73 0.40 -9.14
N HIS A 58 -1.08 -0.54 -10.00
CA HIS A 58 -2.48 -0.90 -10.23
C HIS A 58 -3.16 -1.51 -9.00
N ALA A 59 -2.49 -2.42 -8.29
CA ALA A 59 -3.04 -3.05 -7.08
C ALA A 59 -3.32 -2.01 -5.98
N PHE A 60 -2.36 -1.11 -5.74
CA PHE A 60 -2.48 -0.11 -4.68
C PHE A 60 -3.28 1.13 -5.09
N ALA A 61 -3.34 1.45 -6.38
CA ALA A 61 -4.29 2.46 -6.88
C ALA A 61 -5.74 1.99 -6.69
N ASN A 62 -6.03 0.70 -6.94
CA ASN A 62 -7.34 0.12 -6.64
C ASN A 62 -7.68 0.29 -5.15
N PHE A 63 -6.74 -0.04 -4.25
CA PHE A 63 -6.92 0.19 -2.81
C PHE A 63 -7.22 1.67 -2.48
N GLY A 64 -6.44 2.61 -3.02
CA GLY A 64 -6.67 4.05 -2.79
C GLY A 64 -8.05 4.51 -3.26
N VAL A 65 -8.53 4.04 -4.41
CA VAL A 65 -9.87 4.36 -4.92
C VAL A 65 -10.96 3.79 -4.01
N LEU A 66 -10.80 2.56 -3.51
CA LEU A 66 -11.71 1.92 -2.56
C LEU A 66 -11.74 2.60 -1.19
N MET A 67 -10.77 3.47 -0.88
CA MET A 67 -10.68 4.23 0.37
C MET A 67 -11.06 5.70 0.22
N SER A 68 -11.52 6.11 -0.97
CA SER A 68 -11.82 7.50 -1.30
C SER A 68 -12.87 8.11 -0.35
N PRO A 69 -12.66 9.35 0.15
CA PRO A 69 -13.63 10.04 0.99
C PRO A 69 -14.89 10.47 0.23
N LYS A 70 -14.94 10.27 -1.10
CA LYS A 70 -16.11 10.56 -1.95
C LYS A 70 -17.12 9.41 -1.98
N LEU A 71 -16.76 8.23 -1.46
CA LEU A 71 -17.67 7.11 -1.34
C LEU A 71 -18.71 7.38 -0.22
N PRO A 72 -19.90 6.77 -0.26
CA PRO A 72 -20.90 6.89 0.81
C PRO A 72 -20.52 6.04 2.05
N LEU A 73 -19.24 6.07 2.45
CA LEU A 73 -18.66 5.33 3.55
C LEU A 73 -17.76 6.25 4.37
N THR A 74 -17.91 6.20 5.69
CA THR A 74 -17.00 6.87 6.63
C THR A 74 -15.66 6.15 6.70
N ARG A 75 -14.59 6.86 7.11
CA ARG A 75 -13.27 6.23 7.37
C ARG A 75 -13.36 5.05 8.33
N LYS A 76 -14.19 5.17 9.38
CA LYS A 76 -14.43 4.08 10.34
C LYS A 76 -15.08 2.85 9.68
N GLN A 77 -16.03 3.04 8.76
CA GLN A 77 -16.64 1.92 8.03
C GLN A 77 -15.64 1.24 7.09
N HIS A 78 -14.79 1.99 6.41
CA HIS A 78 -13.72 1.39 5.60
C HIS A 78 -12.78 0.52 6.46
N GLU A 79 -12.37 0.98 7.65
CA GLU A 79 -11.55 0.18 8.58
C GLU A 79 -12.31 -1.02 9.16
N MET A 80 -13.59 -0.87 9.43
CA MET A 80 -14.43 -1.98 9.89
C MET A 80 -14.48 -3.09 8.84
N ILE A 81 -14.68 -2.73 7.56
CA ILE A 81 -14.69 -3.68 6.44
C ILE A 81 -13.34 -4.41 6.35
N SER A 82 -12.22 -3.67 6.33
CA SER A 82 -10.89 -4.28 6.25
C SER A 82 -10.61 -5.22 7.43
N THR A 83 -10.98 -4.82 8.65
CA THR A 83 -10.80 -5.61 9.86
C THR A 83 -11.61 -6.90 9.83
N VAL A 84 -12.90 -6.81 9.48
CA VAL A 84 -13.79 -7.98 9.40
C VAL A 84 -13.31 -8.95 8.33
N VAL A 85 -12.97 -8.46 7.13
CA VAL A 85 -12.46 -9.30 6.04
C VAL A 85 -11.17 -10.01 6.45
N SER A 86 -10.23 -9.31 7.08
CA SER A 86 -8.98 -9.92 7.56
C SER A 86 -9.23 -10.99 8.62
N ALA A 87 -10.10 -10.71 9.60
CA ALA A 87 -10.45 -11.67 10.65
C ALA A 87 -11.14 -12.92 10.06
N THR A 88 -12.10 -12.74 9.16
CA THR A 88 -12.80 -13.85 8.49
C THR A 88 -11.84 -14.73 7.69
N ASN A 89 -10.84 -14.13 7.04
CA ASN A 89 -9.83 -14.86 6.28
C ASN A 89 -8.61 -15.30 7.11
N GLN A 90 -8.63 -15.08 8.43
CA GLN A 90 -7.49 -15.36 9.31
C GLN A 90 -6.18 -14.72 8.81
N CYS A 91 -6.28 -13.55 8.18
CA CYS A 91 -5.17 -12.88 7.55
C CYS A 91 -4.30 -12.17 8.60
N LYS A 92 -3.16 -12.78 8.93
CA LYS A 92 -2.11 -12.20 9.77
C LYS A 92 -0.89 -11.88 8.90
N TYR A 93 -0.47 -10.61 8.90
CA TYR A 93 0.65 -10.11 8.10
C TYR A 93 2.02 -10.40 8.75
#